data_AF-S3P6X2-F1
#
_entry.id   AF-S3P6X2-F1
#
_cell.length_a   1.000
_cell.length_b   1.000
_cell.length_c   1.000
_cell.angle_alpha   90.00
_cell.angle_beta   90.00
_cell.angle_gamma   90.00
#
_symmetry.space_group_name_H-M   'P 1'
#
loop_
_entity.id
_entity.type
_entity.pdbx_description
1 polymer ?
#
loop_
_entity_poly.entity_id
_entity_poly.type
_entity_poly.pdbx_seq_one_letter_code
_entity_poly.pdbx_strand_id
1 'polypeptide(L)'
;MKIKLFLCVVLASCATFAADNATKQAPIISEQSQLNLLVAPIKSLDDLNAYMRNTPKAKNPIEKLSTNGKARFLSSLRFNEKGLTSFGHLDLEAELSASEIYQILSLFGAQELISTTSNLVIKNDFDRMVVRNITPRNNGWSIRNHVCADLPTRGCKRFTGVTCNDLTCY
;
A
#
# COMPACT_ATOMS: atom_id res chain seq x y z
N MET A 1 -46.03 -63.70 6.03
CA MET A 1 -45.61 -63.06 7.30
C MET A 1 -44.12 -63.26 7.50
N LYS A 2 -43.33 -62.19 7.35
CA LYS A 2 -42.07 -61.89 8.07
C LYS A 2 -41.47 -60.60 7.50
N ILE A 3 -41.75 -59.52 8.22
CA ILE A 3 -41.18 -58.19 8.09
C ILE A 3 -39.69 -58.26 8.44
N LYS A 4 -38.83 -57.67 7.62
CA LYS A 4 -37.52 -57.18 8.06
C LYS A 4 -37.35 -55.74 7.56
N LEU A 5 -37.84 -54.85 8.41
CA LEU A 5 -37.46 -53.46 8.49
C LEU A 5 -36.00 -53.41 8.96
N PHE A 6 -35.09 -52.91 8.14
CA PHE A 6 -33.79 -52.45 8.62
C PHE A 6 -33.44 -51.14 7.91
N LEU A 7 -33.53 -50.07 8.70
CA LEU A 7 -32.85 -48.79 8.52
C LEU A 7 -31.45 -49.00 7.95
N CYS A 8 -31.06 -48.22 6.94
CA CYS A 8 -29.73 -47.64 6.88
C CYS A 8 -29.63 -46.55 5.80
N VAL A 9 -29.30 -45.35 6.29
CA VAL A 9 -28.29 -44.45 5.73
C VAL A 9 -28.72 -43.59 4.54
N VAL A 10 -29.04 -42.35 4.92
CA VAL A 10 -28.87 -41.10 4.17
C VAL A 10 -27.58 -41.13 3.35
N LEU A 11 -27.69 -41.08 2.03
CA LEU A 11 -26.59 -40.67 1.16
C LEU A 11 -26.98 -39.36 0.47
N ALA A 12 -26.47 -38.29 1.05
CA ALA A 12 -26.36 -36.98 0.45
C ALA A 12 -25.50 -37.07 -0.82
N SER A 13 -26.09 -36.90 -1.99
CA SER A 13 -25.32 -36.66 -3.21
C SER A 13 -24.85 -35.22 -3.20
N CYS A 14 -23.63 -35.02 -2.69
CA CYS A 14 -22.86 -33.79 -2.85
C CYS A 14 -22.68 -33.51 -4.34
N ALA A 15 -23.33 -32.47 -4.86
CA ALA A 15 -22.96 -31.88 -6.14
C ALA A 15 -21.62 -31.16 -5.96
N THR A 16 -20.53 -31.79 -6.38
CA THR A 16 -19.21 -31.19 -6.45
C THR A 16 -19.19 -30.19 -7.61
N PHE A 17 -19.48 -28.92 -7.32
CA PHE A 17 -19.15 -27.83 -8.24
C PHE A 17 -17.65 -27.57 -8.15
N ALA A 18 -16.87 -28.27 -8.97
CA ALA A 18 -15.52 -27.86 -9.29
C ALA A 18 -15.60 -26.68 -10.28
N ALA A 19 -15.74 -25.46 -9.75
CA ALA A 19 -15.58 -24.25 -10.54
C ALA A 19 -14.08 -24.00 -10.74
N ASP A 20 -13.59 -24.36 -11.92
CA ASP A 20 -12.22 -24.14 -12.36
C ASP A 20 -12.07 -22.64 -12.73
N ASN A 21 -11.90 -21.78 -11.73
CA ASN A 21 -11.69 -20.35 -11.92
C ASN A 21 -10.22 -20.05 -12.23
N ALA A 22 -9.75 -20.50 -13.39
CA ALA A 22 -8.53 -20.00 -14.00
C ALA A 22 -8.81 -18.70 -14.78
N THR A 23 -9.42 -17.71 -14.11
CA THR A 23 -9.44 -16.34 -14.65
C THR A 23 -8.07 -15.76 -14.39
N LYS A 24 -7.26 -15.57 -15.44
CA LYS A 24 -6.10 -14.66 -15.40
C LYS A 24 -6.59 -13.33 -14.83
N GLN A 25 -6.28 -13.02 -13.57
CA GLN A 25 -6.58 -11.71 -13.00
C GLN A 25 -5.77 -10.67 -13.78
N ALA A 26 -6.43 -9.91 -14.66
CA ALA A 26 -5.95 -8.57 -14.99
C ALA A 26 -5.77 -7.80 -13.67
N PRO A 27 -4.76 -6.93 -13.53
CA PRO A 27 -4.53 -6.21 -12.28
C PRO A 27 -5.82 -5.48 -11.92
N ILE A 28 -6.44 -5.89 -10.82
CA ILE A 28 -7.58 -5.18 -10.25
C ILE A 28 -7.00 -3.88 -9.72
N ILE A 29 -7.14 -2.80 -10.50
CA ILE A 29 -6.95 -1.45 -9.97
C ILE A 29 -7.98 -1.32 -8.84
N SER A 30 -7.52 -1.09 -7.62
CA SER A 30 -8.43 -0.93 -6.48
C SER A 30 -9.31 0.30 -6.70
N GLU A 31 -10.54 0.28 -6.17
CA GLU A 31 -11.44 1.46 -6.19
C GLU A 31 -10.73 2.71 -5.63
N GLN A 32 -9.85 2.51 -4.64
CA GLN A 32 -9.02 3.57 -4.08
C GLN A 32 -8.04 4.16 -5.10
N SER A 33 -7.35 3.34 -5.90
CA SER A 33 -6.42 3.84 -6.93
C SER A 33 -7.17 4.58 -8.04
N GLN A 34 -8.36 4.12 -8.42
CA GLN A 34 -9.22 4.87 -9.35
C GLN A 34 -9.63 6.24 -8.77
N LEU A 35 -10.05 6.27 -7.50
CA LEU A 35 -10.39 7.51 -6.82
C LEU A 35 -9.18 8.46 -6.76
N ASN A 36 -8.00 7.95 -6.42
CA ASN A 36 -6.75 8.71 -6.38
C ASN A 36 -6.47 9.40 -7.72
N LEU A 37 -6.61 8.69 -8.84
CA LEU A 37 -6.44 9.24 -10.18
C LEU A 37 -7.52 10.28 -10.54
N LEU A 38 -8.77 10.08 -10.09
CA LEU A 38 -9.86 11.03 -10.35
C LEU A 38 -9.63 12.36 -9.65
N VAL A 39 -9.15 12.34 -8.41
CA VAL A 39 -8.93 13.55 -7.58
C VAL A 39 -7.52 14.15 -7.72
N ALA A 40 -6.64 13.52 -8.50
CA ALA A 40 -5.27 13.99 -8.71
C ALA A 40 -5.23 15.38 -9.35
N PRO A 41 -4.46 16.34 -8.78
CA PRO A 41 -4.34 17.69 -9.34
C PRO A 41 -3.49 17.75 -10.62
N ILE A 42 -2.60 16.78 -10.86
CA ILE A 42 -1.71 16.77 -12.03
C ILE A 42 -1.92 15.50 -12.84
N LYS A 43 -2.51 15.63 -14.04
CA LYS A 43 -2.78 14.49 -14.95
C LYS A 43 -2.00 14.59 -16.25
N SER A 44 -1.39 15.74 -16.52
CA SER A 44 -0.67 16.02 -17.76
C SER A 44 0.57 16.90 -17.53
N LEU A 45 1.40 17.03 -18.56
CA LEU A 45 2.53 17.95 -18.55
C LEU A 45 2.07 19.42 -18.43
N ASP A 46 0.94 19.77 -19.03
CA ASP A 46 0.38 21.12 -18.94
C ASP A 46 -0.12 21.42 -17.52
N ASP A 47 -0.77 20.45 -16.86
CA ASP A 47 -1.16 20.57 -15.45
C ASP A 47 0.07 20.73 -14.56
N LEU A 48 1.13 19.96 -14.81
CA LEU A 48 2.38 20.06 -14.05
C LEU A 48 2.98 21.46 -14.21
N ASN A 49 3.06 21.96 -15.44
CA ASN A 49 3.56 23.30 -15.71
C ASN A 49 2.71 24.38 -15.04
N ALA A 50 1.37 24.24 -15.07
CA ALA A 50 0.46 25.14 -14.38
C ALA A 50 0.64 25.08 -12.86
N TYR A 51 0.72 23.88 -12.29
CA TYR A 51 0.95 23.64 -10.87
C TYR A 51 2.27 24.27 -10.39
N MET A 52 3.36 24.08 -11.13
CA MET A 52 4.68 24.64 -10.79
C MET A 52 4.71 26.17 -10.87
N ARG A 53 3.93 26.79 -11.77
CA ARG A 53 3.81 28.25 -11.87
C ARG A 53 2.93 28.85 -10.78
N ASN A 54 1.81 28.21 -10.48
CA ASN A 54 0.75 28.79 -9.64
C ASN A 54 0.91 28.43 -8.15
N THR A 55 1.65 27.38 -7.82
CA THR A 55 1.86 26.95 -6.43
C THR A 55 3.06 27.67 -5.82
N PRO A 56 2.90 28.44 -4.72
CA PRO A 56 4.03 29.04 -4.02
C PRO A 56 5.06 27.98 -3.60
N LYS A 57 6.35 28.26 -3.78
CA LYS A 57 7.43 27.30 -3.48
C LYS A 57 7.35 26.72 -2.06
N ALA A 58 7.03 27.56 -1.07
CA ALA A 58 6.89 27.15 0.33
C ALA A 58 5.76 26.12 0.58
N LYS A 59 4.81 25.99 -0.34
CA LYS A 59 3.69 25.04 -0.26
C LYS A 59 3.81 23.87 -1.25
N ASN A 60 4.84 23.85 -2.08
CA ASN A 60 5.00 22.86 -3.13
C ASN A 60 5.88 21.69 -2.61
N PRO A 61 5.33 20.47 -2.45
CA PRO A 61 6.11 19.32 -1.98
C PRO A 61 7.31 18.97 -2.87
N ILE A 62 7.25 19.28 -4.17
CA ILE A 62 8.34 19.02 -5.13
C ILE A 62 9.57 19.89 -4.81
N GLU A 63 9.39 21.04 -4.16
CA GLU A 63 10.50 21.93 -3.78
C GLU A 63 11.31 21.41 -2.58
N LYS A 64 10.93 20.27 -1.98
CA LYS A 64 11.74 19.59 -0.96
C LYS A 64 12.93 18.85 -1.55
N LEU A 65 12.87 18.49 -2.83
CA LEU A 65 14.01 17.95 -3.55
C LEU A 65 15.07 19.02 -3.78
N SER A 66 16.33 18.61 -3.75
CA SER A 66 17.47 19.39 -4.20
C SER A 66 17.25 19.87 -5.65
N THR A 67 17.90 20.96 -6.05
CA THR A 67 17.77 21.49 -7.43
C THR A 67 18.03 20.41 -8.48
N ASN A 68 19.05 19.57 -8.26
CA ASN A 68 19.43 18.49 -9.17
C ASN A 68 18.46 17.31 -9.11
N GLY A 69 18.07 16.88 -7.90
CA GLY A 69 17.10 15.80 -7.71
C GLY A 69 15.74 16.14 -8.31
N LYS A 70 15.29 17.39 -8.13
CA LYS A 70 14.07 17.91 -8.76
C LYS A 70 14.14 17.87 -10.28
N ALA A 71 15.23 18.33 -10.89
CA ALA A 71 15.39 18.34 -12.34
C ALA A 71 15.36 16.91 -12.93
N ARG A 72 16.04 15.96 -12.28
CA ARG A 72 16.00 14.54 -12.67
C ARG A 72 14.62 13.91 -12.48
N PHE A 73 13.98 14.15 -11.33
CA PHE A 73 12.64 13.66 -11.06
C PHE A 73 11.64 14.17 -12.11
N LEU A 74 11.59 15.49 -12.35
CA LEU A 74 10.65 16.07 -13.32
C LEU A 74 10.90 15.56 -14.75
N SER A 75 12.16 15.38 -15.16
CA SER A 75 12.48 14.85 -16.49
C SER A 75 12.18 13.35 -16.65
N SER A 76 12.03 12.61 -15.54
CA SER A 76 11.66 11.19 -15.55
C SER A 76 10.16 10.93 -15.71
N LEU A 77 9.31 11.95 -15.50
CA LEU A 77 7.85 11.80 -15.56
C LEU A 77 7.40 11.45 -16.99
N ARG A 78 6.51 10.47 -17.11
CA ARG A 78 5.83 10.13 -18.36
C ARG A 78 4.33 10.12 -18.11
N PHE A 79 3.59 10.70 -19.05
CA PHE A 79 2.13 10.82 -19.00
C PHE A 79 1.50 10.16 -20.22
N ASN A 80 0.27 9.69 -20.04
CA ASN A 80 -0.64 9.29 -21.12
C ASN A 80 -2.03 9.93 -20.90
N GLU A 81 -3.03 9.48 -21.65
CA GLU A 81 -4.42 9.94 -21.55
C GLU A 81 -5.09 9.69 -20.18
N LYS A 82 -4.50 8.83 -19.34
CA LYS A 82 -5.03 8.47 -18.01
C LYS A 82 -4.28 9.13 -16.85
N GLY A 83 -3.14 9.78 -17.11
CA GLY A 83 -2.31 10.38 -16.08
C GLY A 83 -0.86 9.93 -16.12
N LEU A 84 -0.20 9.95 -14.96
CA LEU A 84 1.18 9.53 -14.81
C LEU A 84 1.33 8.02 -15.05
N THR A 85 2.24 7.62 -15.94
CA THR A 85 2.52 6.20 -16.26
C THR A 85 3.84 5.71 -15.68
N SER A 86 4.84 6.59 -15.55
CA SER A 86 6.13 6.23 -14.98
C SER A 86 6.88 7.45 -14.43
N PHE A 87 7.76 7.20 -13.47
CA PHE A 87 8.66 8.19 -12.87
C PHE A 87 9.90 7.49 -12.31
N GLY A 88 10.95 8.26 -12.00
CA GLY A 88 12.15 7.78 -11.35
C GLY A 88 12.03 7.85 -9.82
N HIS A 89 12.47 6.80 -9.12
CA HIS A 89 12.40 6.71 -7.66
C HIS A 89 13.67 7.20 -6.94
N LEU A 90 14.81 7.24 -7.63
CA LEU A 90 16.13 7.41 -7.02
C LEU A 90 16.23 8.68 -6.14
N ASP A 91 15.87 9.83 -6.69
CA ASP A 91 15.95 11.10 -5.96
C ASP A 91 14.90 11.21 -4.86
N LEU A 92 13.73 10.57 -5.03
CA LEU A 92 12.71 10.50 -3.98
C LEU A 92 13.23 9.70 -2.78
N GLU A 93 13.81 8.52 -3.02
CA GLU A 93 14.37 7.65 -1.98
C GLU A 93 15.58 8.26 -1.27
N ALA A 94 16.45 8.95 -2.02
CA ALA A 94 17.70 9.48 -1.48
C ALA A 94 17.50 10.70 -0.58
N GLU A 95 16.46 11.52 -0.84
CA GLU A 95 16.36 12.85 -0.23
C GLU A 95 15.17 13.01 0.73
N LEU A 96 14.12 12.19 0.57
CA LEU A 96 12.82 12.46 1.19
C LEU A 96 12.41 11.40 2.23
N SER A 97 11.61 11.81 3.22
CA SER A 97 10.95 10.86 4.11
C SER A 97 9.70 10.24 3.46
N ALA A 98 9.18 9.16 4.05
CA ALA A 98 8.01 8.46 3.53
C ALA A 98 6.80 9.38 3.30
N SER A 99 6.49 10.26 4.26
CA SER A 99 5.38 11.21 4.09
C SER A 99 5.62 12.26 3.02
N GLU A 100 6.87 12.63 2.77
CA GLU A 100 7.24 13.60 1.74
C GLU A 100 7.11 12.99 0.35
N ILE A 101 7.55 11.74 0.18
CA ILE A 101 7.31 10.96 -1.03
C ILE A 101 5.80 10.80 -1.25
N TYR A 102 5.05 10.44 -0.21
CA TYR A 102 3.60 10.30 -0.28
C TYR A 102 2.92 11.60 -0.75
N GLN A 103 3.33 12.76 -0.20
CA GLN A 103 2.82 14.06 -0.60
C GLN A 103 3.09 14.36 -2.08
N ILE A 104 4.30 14.08 -2.58
CA ILE A 104 4.64 14.28 -4.00
C ILE A 104 3.82 13.35 -4.89
N LEU A 105 3.77 12.06 -4.58
CA LEU A 105 3.03 11.08 -5.39
C LEU A 105 1.51 11.34 -5.39
N SER A 106 0.97 11.89 -4.30
CA SER A 106 -0.44 12.29 -4.22
C SER A 106 -0.81 13.40 -5.22
N LEU A 107 0.15 14.21 -5.67
CA LEU A 107 -0.10 15.21 -6.72
C LEU A 107 -0.49 14.56 -8.05
N PHE A 108 -0.09 13.31 -8.25
CA PHE A 108 -0.31 12.54 -9.48
C PHE A 108 -1.31 11.40 -9.31
N GLY A 109 -1.91 11.26 -8.12
CA GLY A 109 -2.78 10.12 -7.80
C GLY A 109 -2.04 8.78 -7.74
N ALA A 110 -0.73 8.81 -7.51
CA ALA A 110 0.17 7.65 -7.57
C ALA A 110 0.70 7.24 -6.18
N GLN A 111 0.07 7.72 -5.11
CA GLN A 111 0.55 7.56 -3.75
C GLN A 111 0.62 6.10 -3.28
N GLU A 112 -0.13 5.17 -3.87
CA GLU A 112 -0.01 3.73 -3.58
C GLU A 112 1.34 3.15 -4.02
N LEU A 113 2.00 3.77 -5.01
CA LEU A 113 3.28 3.31 -5.55
C LEU A 113 4.45 3.56 -4.58
N ILE A 114 4.23 4.28 -3.49
CA ILE A 114 5.20 4.34 -2.40
C ILE A 114 5.49 2.95 -1.79
N SER A 115 4.58 1.99 -1.91
CA SER A 115 4.80 0.60 -1.48
C SER A 115 5.88 -0.13 -2.29
N THR A 116 6.22 0.37 -3.49
CA THR A 116 7.30 -0.18 -4.33
C THR A 116 8.65 0.44 -4.03
N THR A 117 8.69 1.44 -3.14
CA THR A 117 9.90 2.13 -2.71
C THR A 117 10.65 1.28 -1.70
N SER A 118 11.93 1.04 -1.94
CA SER A 118 12.69 0.04 -1.16
C SER A 118 13.30 0.60 0.14
N ASN A 119 13.61 1.91 0.16
CA ASN A 119 14.33 2.56 1.25
C ASN A 119 13.53 3.72 1.85
N LEU A 120 12.38 3.43 2.46
CA LEU A 120 11.56 4.47 3.10
C LEU A 120 12.21 4.97 4.40
N VAL A 121 12.50 6.28 4.44
CA VAL A 121 13.01 6.94 5.65
C VAL A 121 11.86 7.39 6.54
N ILE A 122 11.88 6.99 7.82
CA ILE A 122 10.88 7.35 8.84
C ILE A 122 11.50 8.37 9.80
N LYS A 123 11.00 9.62 9.79
CA LYS A 123 11.47 10.71 10.65
C LYS A 123 10.47 11.07 11.74
N ASN A 124 9.17 10.86 11.51
CA ASN A 124 8.10 11.27 12.45
C ASN A 124 6.90 10.31 12.46
N ASP A 125 5.90 10.64 13.27
CA ASP A 125 4.65 9.88 13.43
C ASP A 125 3.85 9.79 12.14
N PHE A 126 3.86 10.85 11.33
CA PHE A 126 3.15 10.86 10.05
C PHE A 126 3.80 9.91 9.04
N ASP A 127 5.14 9.83 9.00
CA ASP A 127 5.85 8.82 8.21
C ASP A 127 5.46 7.39 8.65
N ARG A 128 5.36 7.15 9.96
CA ARG A 128 4.90 5.85 10.49
C ARG A 128 3.48 5.53 10.04
N MET A 129 2.59 6.52 10.05
CA MET A 129 1.22 6.35 9.57
C MET A 129 1.17 6.03 8.08
N VAL A 130 1.98 6.71 7.26
CA VAL A 130 2.08 6.42 5.82
C VAL A 130 2.55 4.98 5.61
N VAL A 131 3.67 4.59 6.23
CA VAL A 131 4.24 3.24 6.10
C VAL A 131 3.26 2.15 6.53
N ARG A 132 2.51 2.35 7.61
CA ARG A 132 1.50 1.37 8.09
C ARG A 132 0.31 1.19 7.15
N ASN A 133 -0.06 2.23 6.40
CA ASN A 133 -1.21 2.18 5.50
C ASN A 133 -0.86 1.58 4.13
N ILE A 134 0.42 1.58 3.75
CA ILE A 134 0.89 1.15 2.42
C ILE A 134 1.46 -0.27 2.44
N THR A 135 1.87 -0.78 3.61
CA THR A 135 2.34 -2.17 3.73
C THR A 135 1.14 -3.10 3.77
N PRO A 136 1.07 -4.12 2.88
CA PRO A 136 0.03 -5.13 2.98
C PRO A 136 0.10 -5.79 4.36
N ARG A 137 -0.99 -5.72 5.12
CA ARG A 137 -1.14 -6.54 6.33
C ARG A 137 -1.13 -8.00 5.88
N ASN A 138 0.03 -8.64 5.96
CA ASN A 138 0.14 -10.08 5.81
C ASN A 138 -0.67 -10.73 6.94
N ASN A 139 -1.90 -11.10 6.64
CA ASN A 139 -2.84 -11.81 7.50
C ASN A 139 -2.44 -13.27 7.75
N GLY A 140 -1.21 -13.68 7.39
CA GLY A 140 -0.62 -14.96 7.75
C GLY A 140 -0.17 -15.08 9.21
N TRP A 141 -0.13 -13.98 9.99
CA TRP A 141 0.13 -14.02 11.43
C TRP A 141 -1.15 -13.67 12.20
N SER A 142 -1.84 -14.70 12.69
CA SER A 142 -2.96 -14.54 13.61
C SER A 142 -2.46 -13.89 14.91
N ILE A 143 -2.79 -12.60 15.08
CA ILE A 143 -2.43 -11.70 16.20
C ILE A 143 -3.01 -12.11 17.57
N ARG A 144 -3.53 -13.33 17.70
CA ARG A 144 -4.03 -13.86 18.98
C ARG A 144 -2.83 -14.41 19.77
N ASN A 145 -2.52 -13.78 20.91
CA ASN A 145 -1.64 -14.26 22.00
C ASN A 145 -0.15 -13.83 22.02
N HIS A 146 0.23 -12.63 21.57
CA HIS A 146 1.61 -12.12 21.74
C HIS A 146 1.63 -10.78 22.49
N VAL A 147 2.55 -10.61 23.45
CA VAL A 147 2.81 -9.36 24.20
C VAL A 147 4.31 -9.00 24.11
N CYS A 148 4.64 -7.71 24.23
CA CYS A 148 6.00 -7.20 24.26
C CYS A 148 6.67 -7.47 25.60
N ALA A 149 7.81 -8.17 25.56
CA ALA A 149 8.63 -8.39 26.74
C ALA A 149 9.70 -7.30 26.82
N ASP A 150 9.66 -6.50 27.88
CA ASP A 150 10.73 -5.57 28.21
C ASP A 150 12.02 -6.36 28.48
N LEU A 151 13.06 -6.07 27.67
CA LEU A 151 14.52 -6.33 27.75
C LEU A 151 15.06 -7.49 28.64
N PRO A 152 16.07 -8.26 28.17
CA PRO A 152 17.09 -7.85 27.19
C PRO A 152 16.97 -8.53 25.82
N THR A 153 16.00 -9.42 25.63
CA THR A 153 15.78 -10.10 24.34
C THR A 153 14.54 -9.52 23.69
N ARG A 154 14.74 -8.58 22.75
CA ARG A 154 13.64 -8.04 21.93
C ARG A 154 13.01 -9.18 21.12
N GLY A 155 11.92 -9.75 21.63
CA GLY A 155 11.21 -10.85 20.98
C GLY A 155 9.81 -11.05 21.57
N CYS A 156 8.84 -11.33 20.71
CA CYS A 156 7.47 -11.63 21.11
C CYS A 156 7.43 -12.98 21.86
N LYS A 157 6.92 -12.99 23.11
CA LYS A 157 6.59 -14.24 23.83
C LYS A 157 5.08 -14.44 23.88
N ARG A 158 4.66 -15.71 23.80
CA ARG A 158 3.27 -16.10 24.02
C ARG A 158 2.88 -15.81 25.47
N PHE A 159 1.89 -14.95 25.69
CA PHE A 159 1.31 -14.71 27.00
C PHE A 159 -0.21 -14.59 26.90
N THR A 160 -0.92 -15.06 27.92
CA THR A 160 -2.38 -14.96 28.05
C THR A 160 -2.74 -13.60 28.64
N GLY A 161 -2.89 -12.59 27.79
CA GLY A 161 -3.22 -11.22 28.19
C GLY A 161 -2.94 -10.21 27.07
N VAL A 162 -3.61 -9.06 27.12
CA VAL A 162 -3.74 -7.96 26.14
C VAL A 162 -2.76 -7.99 24.94
N THR A 163 -3.33 -8.16 23.75
CA THR A 163 -2.65 -8.36 22.46
C THR A 163 -1.73 -7.22 22.02
N CYS A 164 -0.54 -7.57 21.53
CA CYS A 164 0.33 -6.69 20.75
C CYS A 164 -0.17 -6.52 19.32
N ASN A 165 -0.22 -5.28 18.88
CA ASN A 165 -0.39 -4.94 17.46
C ASN A 165 1.01 -4.69 16.89
N ASP A 166 1.34 -5.35 15.78
CA ASP A 166 2.39 -4.94 14.83
C ASP A 166 3.86 -5.36 15.06
N LEU A 167 4.14 -6.53 15.68
CA LEU A 167 5.47 -7.22 15.76
C LEU A 167 6.68 -6.37 16.17
N THR A 168 6.46 -5.13 16.60
CA THR A 168 7.45 -4.19 17.07
C THR A 168 7.04 -3.78 18.47
N CYS A 169 7.91 -4.14 19.40
CA CYS A 169 7.83 -3.69 20.77
C CYS A 169 8.63 -2.40 20.86
N TYR A 170 7.91 -1.29 20.98
CA TYR A 170 8.49 0.00 21.37
C TYR A 170 8.64 0.03 22.88
#